data_AF-A0A1G2XRC6-F1
#
_entry.id   AF-A0A1G2XRC6-F1
#
_cell.length_a   1.000
_cell.length_b   1.000
_cell.length_c   1.000
_cell.angle_alpha   90.00
_cell.angle_beta   90.00
_cell.angle_gamma   90.00
#
_symmetry.space_group_name_H-M   'P 1'
#
loop_
_entity.id
_entity.type
_entity.pdbx_description
1 polymer ?
#
loop_
_entity_poly.entity_id
_entity_poly.type
_entity_poly.pdbx_seq_one_letter_code
_entity_poly.pdbx_strand_id
1 'polypeptide(L)'
;MRKDVKTGLLIGTVLCLAATIWFCVHQQVLNQPRMEDVLSEKRYLFAPQETDKQINLTDSIDAPAENEPSVRMHVVLPGQTLSDISKIYYGTVTGWNKIYEANKEMLSRGPDAVRAGMKLAVPIN
;
A
#
# COMPACT_ATOMS: atom_id res chain seq x y z
N MET A 1 13.95 -29.54 50.71
CA MET A 1 15.30 -29.66 50.11
C MET A 1 15.28 -30.20 48.69
N ARG A 2 14.85 -31.44 48.37
CA ARG A 2 14.82 -31.93 46.96
C ARG A 2 13.67 -31.41 46.07
N LYS A 3 12.67 -30.75 46.67
CA LYS A 3 11.49 -30.25 45.95
C LYS A 3 11.76 -28.87 45.35
N ASP A 4 12.60 -28.09 46.04
CA ASP A 4 12.88 -26.68 45.74
C ASP A 4 13.75 -26.51 44.48
N VAL A 5 14.68 -27.45 44.24
CA VAL A 5 15.51 -27.50 43.01
C VAL A 5 14.66 -27.84 41.77
N LYS A 6 13.65 -28.70 41.91
CA LYS A 6 12.76 -29.07 40.81
C LYS A 6 11.86 -27.90 40.41
N THR A 7 11.36 -27.15 41.40
CA THR A 7 10.56 -25.94 41.14
C THR A 7 11.39 -24.85 40.46
N GLY A 8 12.64 -24.64 40.89
CA GLY A 8 13.56 -23.69 40.25
C GLY A 8 13.89 -24.07 38.79
N LEU A 9 14.10 -25.36 38.52
CA LEU A 9 14.38 -25.86 37.16
C LEU A 9 13.17 -25.69 36.22
N LEU A 10 11.96 -25.98 36.70
CA LEU A 10 10.72 -25.80 35.94
C LEU A 10 10.47 -24.33 35.57
N ILE A 11 10.61 -23.41 36.54
CA ILE A 11 10.41 -21.98 36.29
C ILE A 11 11.43 -21.46 35.26
N GLY A 12 12.69 -21.87 35.36
CA GLY A 12 13.72 -21.51 34.39
C GLY A 12 13.40 -21.97 32.96
N THR A 13 12.91 -23.21 32.80
CA THR A 13 12.53 -23.73 31.48
C THR A 13 11.34 -23.00 30.86
N VAL A 14 10.32 -22.67 31.67
CA VAL A 14 9.14 -21.93 31.20
C VAL A 14 9.52 -20.50 30.79
N LEU A 15 10.39 -19.83 31.55
CA LEU A 15 10.86 -18.48 31.22
C LEU A 15 11.67 -18.47 29.92
N CYS A 16 12.49 -19.50 29.69
CA CYS A 16 13.27 -19.68 28.46
C CYS A 16 12.37 -19.94 27.24
N LEU A 17 11.32 -20.77 27.39
CA LEU A 17 10.34 -21.01 26.34
C LEU A 17 9.51 -19.75 26.03
N ALA A 18 9.11 -18.98 27.04
CA ALA A 18 8.41 -17.72 26.82
C ALA A 18 9.29 -16.68 26.11
N ALA A 19 10.57 -16.57 26.47
CA ALA A 19 11.52 -15.67 25.84
C ALA A 19 11.82 -16.08 24.39
N THR A 20 11.93 -17.38 24.09
CA THR A 20 12.14 -17.87 22.71
C THR A 20 10.90 -17.70 21.85
N ILE A 21 9.70 -17.88 22.39
CA ILE A 21 8.44 -17.60 21.67
C ILE A 21 8.30 -16.09 21.41
N TRP A 22 8.57 -15.25 22.41
CA TRP A 22 8.61 -13.79 22.25
C TRP A 22 9.64 -13.37 21.21
N PHE A 23 10.87 -13.93 21.25
CA PHE A 23 11.91 -13.66 20.28
C PHE A 23 11.52 -14.13 18.88
N CYS A 24 10.91 -15.31 18.72
CA CYS A 24 10.39 -15.77 17.43
C CYS A 24 9.29 -14.85 16.87
N VAL A 25 8.40 -14.35 17.72
CA VAL A 25 7.34 -13.40 17.32
C VAL A 25 7.90 -12.00 17.05
N HIS A 26 8.94 -11.57 17.78
CA HIS A 26 9.55 -10.24 17.68
C HIS A 26 10.59 -10.12 16.57
N GLN A 27 11.30 -11.20 16.22
CA GLN A 27 12.30 -11.24 15.15
C GLN A 27 11.69 -10.94 13.78
N GLN A 28 10.36 -11.03 13.65
CA GLN A 28 9.64 -10.65 12.44
C GLN A 28 9.66 -9.13 12.16
N VAL A 29 10.07 -8.30 13.13
CA VAL A 29 10.23 -6.83 12.97
C VAL A 29 11.67 -6.43 12.54
N LEU A 30 12.67 -7.27 12.78
CA LEU A 30 14.07 -6.96 12.38
C LEU A 30 14.38 -7.32 10.92
N ASN A 31 13.47 -8.01 10.22
CA ASN A 31 13.57 -8.30 8.79
C ASN A 31 12.66 -7.40 7.95
N GLN A 32 12.43 -6.16 8.40
CA GLN A 32 11.96 -5.12 7.48
C GLN A 32 13.09 -4.88 6.48
N PRO A 33 12.87 -5.03 5.15
CA PRO A 33 13.87 -4.65 4.17
C PRO A 33 14.26 -3.19 4.44
N ARG A 34 15.57 -2.98 4.65
CA ARG A 34 16.16 -1.66 4.90
C ARG A 34 15.66 -0.72 3.80
N MET A 35 14.98 0.36 4.18
CA MET A 35 14.24 1.22 3.25
C MET A 35 15.13 1.92 2.19
N GLU A 36 16.47 1.78 2.20
CA GLU A 36 17.29 2.29 1.08
C GLU A 36 16.99 1.63 -0.24
N ASP A 37 16.65 0.34 -0.26
CA ASP A 37 16.60 -0.40 -1.53
C ASP A 37 15.41 0.05 -2.39
N VAL A 38 14.30 0.42 -1.72
CA VAL A 38 13.09 0.93 -2.34
C VAL A 38 13.29 2.34 -2.94
N LEU A 39 14.23 3.13 -2.41
CA LEU A 39 14.58 4.44 -2.95
C LEU A 39 15.54 4.34 -4.15
N SER A 40 16.34 3.27 -4.23
CA SER A 40 17.25 3.02 -5.35
C SER A 40 16.51 2.55 -6.59
N GLU A 41 15.54 1.63 -6.46
CA GLU A 41 14.76 1.15 -7.61
C GLU A 41 13.81 2.23 -8.16
N LYS A 42 13.22 3.06 -7.28
CA LYS A 42 12.45 4.24 -7.70
C LYS A 42 13.29 5.31 -8.41
N ARG A 43 14.61 5.32 -8.22
CA ARG A 43 15.52 6.26 -8.91
C ARG A 43 15.79 5.85 -10.35
N TYR A 44 15.73 4.56 -10.68
CA TYR A 44 15.89 4.09 -12.06
C TYR A 44 14.58 4.09 -12.86
N LEU A 45 13.41 4.01 -12.20
CA LEU A 45 12.12 4.10 -12.89
C LEU A 45 11.69 5.54 -13.27
N PHE A 46 12.41 6.55 -12.74
CA PHE A 46 12.24 7.98 -13.04
C PHE A 46 13.41 8.54 -13.88
N ALA A 47 14.12 7.68 -14.62
CA ALA A 47 14.92 8.17 -15.74
C ALA A 47 13.95 8.77 -16.78
N PRO A 48 14.14 10.03 -17.21
CA PRO A 48 13.33 10.60 -18.29
C PRO A 48 13.52 9.71 -19.52
N GLN A 49 12.46 8.99 -19.91
CA GLN A 49 12.39 8.41 -21.25
C GLN A 49 12.23 9.60 -22.19
N GLU A 50 13.37 10.05 -22.69
CA GLU A 50 13.53 10.99 -23.77
C GLU A 50 12.99 10.34 -25.05
N THR A 51 11.66 10.32 -25.20
CA THR A 51 11.05 10.27 -26.53
C THR A 51 10.93 11.70 -27.01
N ASP A 52 12.04 12.14 -27.58
CA ASP A 52 12.13 13.29 -28.45
C ASP A 52 11.11 13.15 -29.60
N LYS A 53 9.98 13.84 -29.44
CA LYS A 53 9.23 14.37 -30.57
C LYS A 53 8.80 15.77 -30.22
N GLN A 54 9.79 16.64 -30.18
CA GLN A 54 9.58 18.08 -30.23
C GLN A 54 8.88 18.46 -31.54
N ILE A 55 7.56 18.62 -31.51
CA ILE A 55 6.89 19.56 -32.41
C ILE A 55 6.81 20.89 -31.70
N ASN A 56 7.71 21.77 -32.13
CA ASN A 56 7.77 23.16 -31.74
C ASN A 56 6.55 23.92 -32.27
N LEU A 57 6.34 25.05 -31.57
CA LEU A 57 5.92 26.35 -32.06
C LEU A 57 4.45 26.75 -31.87
N THR A 58 4.35 27.96 -31.31
CA THR A 58 3.30 28.98 -31.45
C THR A 58 1.99 28.65 -30.74
N ASP A 59 1.76 29.21 -29.56
CA ASP A 59 1.33 30.62 -29.42
C ASP A 59 0.16 30.89 -30.37
N SER A 60 -1.02 30.44 -29.98
CA SER A 60 -2.29 30.85 -30.57
C SER A 60 -3.36 30.67 -29.51
N ILE A 61 -3.88 31.82 -29.13
CA ILE A 61 -4.90 32.11 -28.14
C ILE A 61 -6.24 31.60 -28.70
N ASP A 62 -6.89 30.61 -28.07
CA ASP A 62 -8.37 30.47 -27.98
C ASP A 62 -8.80 29.21 -27.19
N ALA A 63 -9.93 29.32 -26.49
CA ALA A 63 -10.49 28.51 -25.37
C ALA A 63 -10.90 27.03 -25.64
N PRO A 64 -11.48 26.28 -24.66
CA PRO A 64 -11.21 26.15 -23.22
C PRO A 64 -10.65 24.74 -22.89
N ALA A 65 -9.69 24.62 -21.95
CA ALA A 65 -9.20 23.31 -21.51
C ALA A 65 -10.27 22.58 -20.69
N GLU A 66 -11.04 21.73 -21.36
CA GLU A 66 -12.08 20.89 -20.79
C GLU A 66 -11.45 19.75 -19.98
N ASN A 67 -12.08 19.44 -18.84
CA ASN A 67 -11.63 18.56 -17.77
C ASN A 67 -11.25 17.13 -18.22
N GLU A 68 -10.01 16.91 -18.65
CA GLU A 68 -9.47 15.57 -18.83
C GLU A 68 -9.42 14.83 -17.48
N PRO A 69 -10.06 13.65 -17.34
CA PRO A 69 -10.08 12.94 -16.08
C PRO A 69 -8.68 12.46 -15.70
N SER A 70 -8.08 13.12 -14.71
CA SER A 70 -6.81 12.65 -14.17
C SER A 70 -7.02 11.34 -13.40
N VAL A 71 -6.09 10.39 -13.47
CA VAL A 71 -6.19 9.10 -12.78
C VAL A 71 -4.97 8.91 -11.87
N ARG A 72 -5.21 8.50 -10.62
CA ARG A 72 -4.17 8.24 -9.63
C ARG A 72 -4.15 6.78 -9.21
N MET A 73 -2.95 6.22 -9.07
CA MET A 73 -2.79 4.86 -8.54
C MET A 73 -2.68 4.85 -7.02
N HIS A 74 -3.50 4.05 -6.35
CA HIS A 74 -3.53 3.89 -4.89
C HIS A 74 -3.20 2.44 -4.48
N VAL A 75 -2.36 2.26 -3.46
CA VAL A 75 -2.08 0.93 -2.87
C VAL A 75 -2.96 0.74 -1.64
N VAL A 76 -3.79 -0.31 -1.67
CA VAL A 76 -4.72 -0.63 -0.59
C VAL A 76 -3.98 -1.05 0.66
N LEU A 77 -4.31 -0.45 1.80
CA LEU A 77 -3.78 -0.84 3.11
C LEU A 77 -4.55 -2.02 3.73
N PRO A 78 -3.97 -2.77 4.68
CA PRO A 78 -4.68 -3.82 5.41
C PRO A 78 -5.95 -3.30 6.07
N GLY A 79 -7.09 -3.94 5.80
CA GLY A 79 -8.41 -3.56 6.33
C GLY A 79 -9.05 -2.34 5.69
N GLN A 80 -8.43 -1.73 4.67
CA GLN A 80 -8.97 -0.57 3.97
C GLN A 80 -10.08 -0.96 2.98
N THR A 81 -11.17 -0.18 2.96
CA THR A 81 -12.30 -0.37 2.05
C THR A 81 -12.29 0.64 0.89
N LEU A 82 -13.11 0.41 -0.15
CA LEU A 82 -13.30 1.41 -1.22
C LEU A 82 -13.86 2.73 -0.69
N SER A 83 -14.71 2.69 0.33
CA SER A 83 -15.26 3.87 1.00
C SER A 83 -14.17 4.70 1.68
N ASP A 84 -13.19 4.05 2.30
CA ASP A 84 -12.04 4.75 2.92
C ASP A 84 -11.17 5.42 1.86
N ILE A 85 -10.91 4.71 0.75
CA ILE A 85 -10.13 5.23 -0.38
C ILE A 85 -10.87 6.42 -1.02
N SER A 86 -12.18 6.28 -1.22
CA SER A 86 -13.06 7.34 -1.70
C SER A 86 -13.00 8.57 -0.79
N LYS A 87 -13.02 8.38 0.53
CA LYS A 87 -12.92 9.49 1.48
C LYS A 87 -11.58 10.22 1.39
N ILE A 88 -10.48 9.50 1.12
CA ILE A 88 -9.15 10.10 0.95
C ILE A 88 -9.07 10.96 -0.31
N TYR A 89 -9.63 10.49 -1.43
CA TYR A 89 -9.47 11.17 -2.72
C TYR A 89 -10.61 12.14 -3.08
N TYR A 90 -11.84 11.85 -2.66
CA TYR A 90 -13.03 12.64 -2.97
C TYR A 90 -13.61 13.39 -1.76
N GLY A 91 -13.11 13.13 -0.55
CA GLY A 91 -13.69 13.68 0.68
C GLY A 91 -15.06 13.10 1.07
N THR A 92 -15.62 12.20 0.25
CA THR A 92 -16.90 11.52 0.50
C THR A 92 -16.73 10.01 0.48
N VAL A 93 -17.53 9.30 1.27
CA VAL A 93 -17.60 7.84 1.20
C VAL A 93 -18.36 7.37 -0.04
N THR A 94 -19.31 8.16 -0.57
CA THR A 94 -20.21 7.74 -1.66
C THR A 94 -19.55 7.61 -3.03
N GLY A 95 -18.33 8.15 -3.19
CA GLY A 95 -17.55 8.09 -4.42
C GLY A 95 -16.90 6.72 -4.71
N TRP A 96 -17.08 5.73 -3.83
CA TRP A 96 -16.55 4.38 -3.99
C TRP A 96 -16.98 3.73 -5.32
N ASN A 97 -18.17 4.07 -5.83
CA ASN A 97 -18.69 3.55 -7.10
C ASN A 97 -17.75 3.86 -8.27
N LYS A 98 -17.26 5.10 -8.38
CA LYS A 98 -16.36 5.52 -9.47
C LYS A 98 -15.05 4.71 -9.47
N ILE A 99 -14.52 4.44 -8.28
CA ILE A 99 -13.32 3.61 -8.09
C ILE A 99 -13.62 2.17 -8.48
N TYR A 100 -14.76 1.63 -8.06
CA TYR A 100 -15.15 0.27 -8.44
C TYR A 100 -15.28 0.13 -9.96
N GLU A 101 -15.94 1.07 -10.64
CA GLU A 101 -16.11 1.03 -12.09
C GLU A 101 -14.78 1.05 -12.85
N ALA A 102 -13.84 1.90 -12.42
CA ALA A 102 -12.50 1.96 -13.01
C ALA A 102 -11.66 0.68 -12.78
N ASN A 103 -12.04 -0.19 -11.82
CA ASN A 103 -11.29 -1.39 -11.46
C ASN A 103 -12.14 -2.68 -11.54
N LYS A 104 -13.29 -2.65 -12.24
CA LYS A 104 -14.24 -3.79 -12.33
C LYS A 104 -13.57 -5.09 -12.77
N GLU A 105 -12.63 -5.00 -13.71
CA GLU A 105 -11.87 -6.16 -14.19
C GLU A 105 -11.09 -6.84 -13.05
N MET A 106 -10.50 -6.05 -12.16
CA MET A 106 -9.73 -6.54 -11.00
C MET A 106 -10.64 -6.95 -9.82
N LEU A 107 -11.80 -6.31 -9.68
CA LEU A 107 -12.76 -6.51 -8.60
C LEU A 107 -13.95 -7.36 -9.06
N SER A 108 -13.67 -8.47 -9.75
CA SER A 108 -14.71 -9.34 -10.35
C SER A 108 -15.63 -10.01 -9.32
N ARG A 109 -15.21 -10.08 -8.05
CA ARG A 109 -16.00 -10.60 -6.92
C ARG A 109 -16.90 -9.55 -6.24
N GLY A 110 -16.88 -8.30 -6.71
CA GLY A 110 -17.68 -7.20 -6.17
C GLY A 110 -16.87 -6.12 -5.46
N PRO A 111 -17.53 -5.06 -4.96
CA PRO A 111 -16.88 -3.89 -4.36
C PRO A 111 -16.14 -4.20 -3.05
N ASP A 112 -16.53 -5.26 -2.34
CA ASP A 112 -15.88 -5.67 -1.09
C ASP A 112 -14.69 -6.62 -1.31
N ALA A 113 -14.39 -6.97 -2.57
CA ALA A 113 -13.30 -7.88 -2.93
C ALA A 113 -11.90 -7.25 -2.86
N VAL A 114 -11.77 -6.06 -2.29
CA VAL A 114 -10.50 -5.34 -2.18
C VAL A 114 -9.56 -6.07 -1.22
N ARG A 115 -8.29 -6.18 -1.60
CA ARG A 115 -7.25 -6.85 -0.81
C ARG A 115 -6.10 -5.90 -0.50
N ALA A 116 -5.52 -6.05 0.68
CA ALA A 116 -4.31 -5.33 1.06
C ALA A 116 -3.18 -5.56 0.02
N GLY A 117 -2.46 -4.49 -0.33
CA GLY A 117 -1.40 -4.49 -1.34
C GLY A 117 -1.89 -4.38 -2.78
N MET A 118 -3.20 -4.42 -3.05
CA MET A 118 -3.76 -4.22 -4.39
C MET A 118 -3.53 -2.78 -4.85
N LYS A 119 -3.20 -2.59 -6.14
CA LYS A 119 -3.15 -1.28 -6.78
C LYS A 119 -4.49 -0.99 -7.44
N LEU A 120 -5.12 0.11 -7.08
CA LEU A 120 -6.39 0.56 -7.66
C LEU A 120 -6.19 1.88 -8.41
N ALA A 121 -6.80 1.98 -9.59
CA ALA A 121 -6.93 3.23 -10.32
C ALA A 121 -8.06 4.09 -9.72
N VAL A 122 -7.75 5.31 -9.31
CA VAL A 122 -8.68 6.26 -8.70
C VAL A 122 -8.84 7.45 -9.64
N PRO A 123 -9.97 7.59 -10.35
CA PRO A 123 -10.23 8.73 -11.21
C PRO A 123 -10.40 10.00 -10.37
N ILE A 124 -9.56 11.00 -10.51
CA ILE A 124 -9.65 12.31 -9.86
C ILE A 124 -10.06 13.35 -10.90
N ASN A 125 -11.38 13.57 -11.01
CA ASN A 125 -12.00 14.61 -11.83
C ASN A 125 -13.24 15.14 -11.11
#